data_AF-A0A2D8AB49-F1
#
_entry.id   AF-A0A2D8AB49-F1
#
_cell.length_a   1.000
_cell.length_b   1.000
_cell.length_c   1.000
_cell.angle_alpha   90.00
_cell.angle_beta   90.00
_cell.angle_gamma   90.00
#
_symmetry.space_group_name_H-M   'P 1'
#
loop_
_entity.id
_entity.type
_entity.pdbx_description
1 polymer ?
#
loop_
_entity_poly.entity_id
_entity_poly.type
_entity_poly.pdbx_seq_one_letter_code
_entity_poly.pdbx_strand_id
1 'polypeptide(L)' 'DYLLKIRTSDMESYRTVLGEKISNLPYVTQTSTFVAMEDVKDIESRVQ' A
#
# COMPACT_ATOMS: atom_id res chain seq x y z
N ASP A 1 -1.35 -12.92 8.28
CA ASP A 1 -1.76 -11.94 7.25
C ASP A 1 -1.35 -10.54 7.67
N TYR A 2 -0.97 -9.70 6.71
CA TYR A 2 -0.47 -8.35 6.95
C TYR A 2 -1.34 -7.32 6.19
N LEU A 3 -1.69 -6.21 6.86
CA LEU A 3 -2.31 -5.06 6.21
C LEU A 3 -1.29 -3.93 6.12
N LEU A 4 -0.97 -3.50 4.90
CA LEU A 4 0.02 -2.46 4.63
C LEU A 4 -0.69 -1.25 3.99
N LYS A 5 -0.55 -0.08 4.61
CA LYS A 5 -0.98 1.20 4.01
C LYS A 5 0.22 1.85 3.34
N ILE A 6 0.21 1.88 2.00
CA ILE A 6 1.28 2.45 1.20
C ILE A 6 0.73 3.71 0.51
N ARG A 7 1.45 4.83 0.63
CA ARG A 7 1.16 6.07 -0.11
C ARG A 7 2.26 6.25 -1.16
N THR A 8 1.88 6.30 -2.43
CA THR A 8 2.78 6.60 -3.55
C THR A 8 2.31 7.83 -4.30
N SER A 9 3.25 8.54 -4.91
CA SER A 9 2.99 9.77 -5.68
C SER A 9 2.12 9.50 -6.92
N ASP A 10 2.28 8.33 -7.52
CA ASP A 10 1.65 7.93 -8.78
C ASP A 10 1.57 6.39 -8.89
N MET A 11 0.92 5.91 -9.94
CA MET A 11 0.68 4.47 -10.18
C MET A 11 1.90 3.73 -10.73
N GLU A 12 2.84 4.42 -11.36
CA GLU A 12 4.11 3.84 -11.82
C GLU A 12 5.02 3.54 -10.62
N SER A 13 5.18 4.52 -9.73
CA SER A 13 5.82 4.39 -8.41
C SER A 13 5.18 3.26 -7.58
N TYR A 14 3.85 3.13 -7.59
CA TYR A 14 3.15 2.00 -6.95
C TYR A 14 3.59 0.65 -7.52
N ARG A 15 3.64 0.51 -8.85
CA ARG A 15 4.03 -0.74 -9.52
C ARG A 15 5.48 -1.12 -9.21
N THR A 16 6.39 -0.17 -9.16
CA THR A 16 7.79 -0.41 -8.78
C THR A 16 7.88 -0.92 -7.34
N VAL A 17 7.18 -0.29 -6.40
CA VAL A 17 7.16 -0.75 -4.99
C VAL A 17 6.57 -2.16 -4.86
N LEU A 18 5.48 -2.45 -5.58
CA LEU A 18 4.88 -3.79 -5.56
C LEU A 18 5.83 -4.85 -6.14
N GLY A 19 6.44 -4.58 -7.29
CA GLY A 19 7.32 -5.51 -7.99
C GLY A 19 8.68 -5.71 -7.32
N GLU A 20 9.28 -4.67 -6.76
CA GLU A 20 10.64 -4.75 -6.22
C GLU A 20 10.68 -4.99 -4.71
N LYS A 21 9.75 -4.42 -3.94
CA LYS A 21 9.79 -4.48 -2.47
C LYS A 21 8.85 -5.57 -1.95
N ILE A 22 7.60 -5.57 -2.40
CA ILE A 22 6.58 -6.49 -1.86
C ILE A 22 6.74 -7.89 -2.44
N SER A 23 7.02 -8.03 -3.73
CA SER A 23 7.24 -9.34 -4.37
C SER A 23 8.49 -10.08 -3.85
N ASN A 24 9.46 -9.35 -3.28
CA ASN A 24 10.68 -9.92 -2.71
C ASN A 24 10.56 -10.24 -1.22
N LEU A 25 9.40 -9.98 -0.58
CA LEU A 25 9.21 -10.33 0.81
C LEU A 25 9.08 -11.85 0.95
N PRO A 26 9.96 -12.49 1.74
CA PRO A 26 9.80 -13.90 2.04
C PRO A 26 8.46 -14.10 2.77
N TYR A 27 7.75 -15.17 2.44
CA TYR A 27 6.44 -15.56 3.00
C TYR A 27 5.21 -14.79 2.50
N VAL A 28 5.31 -14.03 1.40
CA VAL A 28 4.14 -13.43 0.72
C VAL A 28 3.71 -14.31 -0.47
N THR A 29 2.64 -15.09 -0.28
CA THR A 29 2.13 -16.03 -1.32
C THR A 29 1.13 -15.37 -2.27
N GLN A 30 0.36 -14.39 -1.79
CA GLN A 30 -0.67 -13.69 -2.57
C GLN A 30 -0.86 -12.26 -2.02
N THR A 31 -0.98 -11.27 -2.91
CA THR A 31 -1.24 -9.87 -2.53
C THR A 31 -2.55 -9.40 -3.14
N SER A 32 -3.49 -8.91 -2.31
CA SER A 32 -4.73 -8.26 -2.74
C SER A 32 -4.57 -6.74 -2.66
N THR A 33 -4.73 -6.04 -3.78
CA THR A 33 -4.60 -4.58 -3.85
C THR A 33 -5.97 -3.91 -3.82
N PHE A 34 -6.15 -2.93 -2.94
CA PHE A 34 -7.33 -2.05 -2.91
C PHE A 34 -6.87 -0.61 -3.14
N VAL A 35 -7.17 -0.05 -4.31
CA VAL A 35 -6.86 1.35 -4.61
C VAL A 35 -7.88 2.22 -3.86
N ALA A 36 -7.40 3.07 -2.97
CA ALA A 36 -8.23 4.09 -2.35
C ALA A 36 -8.59 5.14 -3.42
N MET A 37 -9.85 5.14 -3.84
CA MET A 37 -10.34 6.08 -4.86
C MET A 37 -10.61 7.48 -4.27
N GLU A 38 -10.97 7.55 -2.99
CA GLU A 38 -11.23 8.78 -2.25
C GLU A 38 -11.11 8.52 -0.74
N ASP A 39 -10.47 9.44 -0.01
CA ASP A 39 -10.37 9.38 1.44
C ASP A 39 -11.64 9.98 2.08
N VAL A 40 -12.63 9.13 2.37
CA VAL A 40 -13.92 9.54 2.97
C VAL A 40 -13.79 9.94 4.45
N LYS A 41 -12.75 9.46 5.15
CA LYS A 41 -12.43 9.84 6.53
C LYS A 41 -10.92 9.65 6.82
N ASP A 42 -10.14 10.74 6.80
CA ASP A 42 -8.73 10.76 7.25
C ASP A 42 -8.56 11.74 8.42
N ILE A 43 -9.16 11.44 9.58
CA ILE A 43 -9.16 12.37 10.74
C ILE A 43 -8.38 11.83 11.96
N GLU A 44 -8.00 10.55 12.02
CA GLU A 44 -7.56 9.95 13.31
C GLU A 44 -6.07 9.56 13.40
N SER A 45 -5.19 10.07 12.54
CA SER A 45 -3.73 9.79 12.66
C SER A 45 -2.81 11.00 12.75
N ARG A 46 -3.37 12.21 12.92
CA ARG A 46 -2.59 13.45 13.15
C ARG A 46 -2.80 14.08 14.53
N VAL A 47 -3.07 13.26 15.54
CA VAL A 47 -2.90 13.70 16.94
C VAL A 47 -1.63 13.04 17.48
N GLN A 48 -0.55 13.81 17.34
CA GLN A 48 0.69 13.87 18.13
C GLN A 48 1.39 12.56 18.53
#